data_AF-A0A957MAJ8-F1
#
_entry.id   AF-A0A957MAJ8-F1
#
_cell.length_a   1.000
_cell.length_b   1.000
_cell.length_c   1.000
_cell.angle_alpha   90.00
_cell.angle_beta   90.00
_cell.angle_gamma   90.00
#
_symmetry.space_group_name_H-M   'P 1'
#
loop_
_entity.id
_entity.type
_entity.pdbx_description
1 polymer ?
#
loop_
_entity_poly.entity_id
_entity_poly.type
_entity_poly.pdbx_seq_one_letter_code
_entity_poly.pdbx_strand_id
1 'polypeptide(L)'
;FGHQAVNALYPAPAGASPAEAPQPGPRYYHPPSTPEFQAVKRKLEDEWIPAVQRLLTIERASLPILWDCDFLLGPKDAQGQDTYVLCEINVSSVAPYPDAAVPFVVDATSASVRAARQRRGLTL
;
A
#
# COMPACT_ATOMS: atom_id res chain seq x y z
N PHE A 1 -0.51 -5.45 5.67
CA PHE A 1 -0.15 -4.05 5.94
C PHE A 1 1.28 -3.98 6.46
N GLY A 2 2.10 -3.11 5.91
CA GLY A 2 3.37 -2.71 6.52
C GLY A 2 3.13 -1.50 7.42
N HIS A 3 3.70 -1.50 8.63
CA HIS A 3 3.65 -0.37 9.54
C HIS A 3 5.04 -0.11 10.10
N GLN A 4 5.49 1.14 10.03
CA GLN A 4 6.79 1.58 10.50
C GLN A 4 6.66 2.99 11.06
N ALA A 5 7.25 3.24 12.23
CA ALA A 5 7.35 4.60 12.76
C ALA A 5 8.37 5.40 11.93
N VAL A 6 8.02 6.63 11.54
CA VAL A 6 8.93 7.54 10.82
C VAL A 6 9.86 8.22 11.82
N ASN A 7 10.84 7.47 12.32
CA ASN A 7 11.82 7.96 13.30
C ASN A 7 13.13 8.46 12.65
N ALA A 8 13.38 8.12 11.39
CA ALA A 8 14.60 8.46 10.67
C ALA A 8 14.78 9.97 10.39
N LEU A 9 13.71 10.76 10.53
CA LEU A 9 13.72 12.21 10.34
C LEU A 9 13.95 12.98 11.64
N TYR A 10 14.06 12.29 12.78
CA TYR A 10 14.34 12.96 14.05
C TYR A 10 15.80 13.42 14.07
N PRO A 11 16.07 14.63 14.58
CA PRO A 11 17.44 15.09 14.73
C PRO A 11 18.18 14.26 15.79
N ALA A 12 19.51 14.28 15.72
CA ALA A 12 20.33 13.84 16.84
C ALA A 12 19.97 14.66 18.11
N PRO A 13 20.13 14.08 19.31
CA PRO A 13 19.95 14.83 20.56
C PRO A 13 20.75 16.14 20.59
N ALA A 14 20.25 17.14 21.31
CA ALA A 14 20.92 18.43 21.37
C ALA A 14 22.36 18.28 21.90
N GLY A 15 23.34 18.76 21.14
CA GLY A 15 24.77 18.65 21.47
C GLY A 15 25.45 17.35 21.03
N ALA A 16 24.70 16.39 20.47
CA ALA A 16 25.24 15.17 19.89
C ALA A 16 25.69 15.37 18.43
N SER A 17 26.51 14.45 17.93
CA SER A 17 26.91 14.41 16.52
C SER A 17 25.71 14.05 15.63
N PRO A 18 25.61 14.57 14.40
CA PRO A 18 24.60 14.12 13.43
C PRO A 18 24.60 12.61 13.17
N ALA A 19 25.74 11.94 13.36
CA ALA A 19 25.85 10.48 13.22
C ALA A 19 25.07 9.70 14.29
N GLU A 20 24.68 10.36 15.39
CA GLU A 20 23.90 9.79 16.48
C GLU A 20 22.38 9.99 16.28
N ALA A 21 21.96 10.51 15.12
CA ALA A 21 20.55 10.57 14.76
C ALA A 21 19.92 9.16 14.73
N PRO A 22 18.65 9.02 15.16
CA PRO A 22 17.98 7.73 15.19
C PRO A 22 17.96 7.05 13.81
N GLN A 23 18.30 5.75 13.79
CA GLN A 23 18.13 4.95 12.58
C GLN A 23 16.66 4.56 12.39
N PRO A 24 16.24 4.32 11.13
CA PRO A 24 14.92 3.78 10.84
C PRO A 24 14.62 2.54 11.69
N GLY A 25 13.50 2.55 12.40
CA GLY A 25 13.00 1.39 13.13
C GLY A 25 12.57 0.26 12.19
N PRO A 26 12.30 -0.96 12.70
CA PRO A 26 11.85 -2.06 11.86
C PRO A 26 10.49 -1.79 11.22
N ARG A 27 10.25 -2.39 10.06
CA ARG A 27 8.93 -2.46 9.44
C ARG A 27 8.21 -3.72 9.91
N TYR A 28 7.03 -3.54 10.48
CA TYR A 28 6.18 -4.64 10.94
C TYR A 28 5.15 -5.00 9.87
N TYR A 29 4.98 -6.29 9.62
CA TYR A 29 3.99 -6.79 8.67
C TYR A 29 2.83 -7.46 9.40
N HIS A 30 1.62 -7.09 8.98
CA HIS A 30 0.37 -7.55 9.54
C HIS A 30 -0.52 -8.17 8.46
N PRO A 31 -1.34 -9.19 8.81
CA PRO A 31 -2.25 -9.83 7.86
C PRO A 31 -3.31 -8.84 7.32
N PRO A 32 -3.94 -9.15 6.19
CA PRO A 32 -4.97 -8.29 5.59
C PRO A 32 -6.23 -8.14 6.45
N SER A 33 -6.41 -8.98 7.47
CA SER A 33 -7.55 -8.98 8.40
C SER A 33 -7.32 -8.15 9.67
N THR A 34 -6.14 -7.55 9.85
CA THR A 34 -5.81 -6.75 11.05
C THR A 34 -6.84 -5.62 11.25
N PRO A 35 -7.59 -5.60 12.38
CA PRO A 35 -8.70 -4.67 12.60
C PRO A 35 -8.33 -3.20 12.46
N GLU A 36 -7.16 -2.82 12.98
CA GLU A 36 -6.65 -1.46 13.03
C GLU A 36 -6.48 -0.84 11.64
N PHE A 37 -6.24 -1.66 10.62
CA PHE A 37 -5.99 -1.19 9.25
C PHE A 37 -7.20 -1.33 8.33
N GLN A 38 -8.34 -1.84 8.82
CA GLN A 38 -9.52 -2.02 7.97
C GLN A 38 -10.13 -0.69 7.49
N ALA A 39 -10.01 0.37 8.30
CA ALA A 39 -10.50 1.69 7.91
C ALA A 39 -9.74 2.23 6.68
N VAL A 40 -8.40 2.28 6.74
CA VAL A 40 -7.57 2.73 5.62
C VAL A 40 -7.68 1.79 4.40
N LYS A 41 -7.83 0.48 4.63
CA LYS A 41 -8.09 -0.49 3.56
C LYS A 41 -9.33 -0.13 2.75
N ARG A 42 -10.46 0.13 3.43
CA ARG A 42 -11.71 0.54 2.76
C ARG A 42 -11.56 1.86 2.02
N LYS A 43 -10.88 2.85 2.60
CA LYS A 43 -10.59 4.10 1.88
C LYS A 43 -9.82 3.86 0.59
N LEU A 44 -8.82 3.00 0.62
CA LEU A 44 -8.05 2.64 -0.56
C LEU A 44 -8.92 1.96 -1.63
N GLU A 45 -9.70 0.95 -1.23
CA GLU A 45 -10.48 0.13 -2.16
C GLU A 45 -11.71 0.82 -2.72
N ASP A 46 -12.42 1.59 -1.88
CA ASP A 46 -13.73 2.16 -2.20
C ASP A 46 -13.63 3.62 -2.71
N GLU A 47 -12.57 4.35 -2.32
CA GLU A 47 -12.42 5.77 -2.64
C GLU A 47 -11.22 6.03 -3.57
N TRP A 48 -10.00 5.75 -3.11
CA TRP A 48 -8.78 6.21 -3.79
C TRP A 48 -8.46 5.45 -5.08
N ILE A 49 -8.50 4.11 -5.08
CA ILE A 49 -8.25 3.33 -6.31
C ILE A 49 -9.30 3.66 -7.39
N PRO A 50 -10.61 3.71 -7.10
CA PRO A 50 -11.59 4.17 -8.07
C PRO A 50 -11.33 5.59 -8.58
N ALA A 51 -10.86 6.51 -7.73
CA ALA A 51 -10.48 7.85 -8.16
C ALA A 51 -9.28 7.83 -9.12
N VAL A 52 -8.23 7.07 -8.82
CA VAL A 52 -7.07 6.88 -9.71
C VAL A 52 -7.49 6.33 -11.07
N GLN A 53 -8.36 5.31 -11.08
CA GLN A 53 -8.89 4.75 -12.33
C GLN A 53 -9.60 5.79 -13.19
N ARG A 54 -10.46 6.62 -12.59
CA ARG A 54 -11.17 7.69 -13.31
C ARG A 54 -10.22 8.76 -13.82
N LEU A 55 -9.31 9.23 -12.97
CA LEU A 55 -8.38 10.32 -13.29
C LEU A 55 -7.39 9.93 -14.39
N LEU A 56 -6.92 8.68 -14.38
CA LEU A 56 -5.91 8.18 -15.32
C LEU A 56 -6.52 7.38 -16.49
N THR A 57 -7.85 7.25 -16.53
CA THR A 57 -8.56 6.40 -17.52
C THR A 57 -8.02 4.97 -17.56
N ILE A 58 -7.83 4.37 -16.38
CA ILE A 58 -7.33 3.00 -16.24
C ILE A 58 -8.48 2.04 -15.97
N GLU A 59 -8.71 1.13 -16.92
CA GLU A 59 -9.63 0.03 -16.77
C GLU A 59 -9.22 -0.92 -15.65
N ARG A 60 -10.20 -1.52 -14.96
CA ARG A 60 -9.95 -2.45 -13.84
C ARG A 60 -9.04 -3.61 -14.22
N ALA A 61 -9.17 -4.10 -15.45
CA ALA A 61 -8.37 -5.21 -15.99
C ALA A 61 -6.91 -4.83 -16.30
N SER A 62 -6.60 -3.52 -16.29
CA SER A 62 -5.26 -2.97 -16.54
C SER A 62 -4.57 -2.49 -15.26
N LEU A 63 -5.22 -2.61 -14.10
CA LEU A 63 -4.60 -2.30 -12.82
C LEU A 63 -3.43 -3.26 -12.57
N PRO A 64 -2.28 -2.76 -12.10
CA PRO A 64 -1.22 -3.59 -11.52
C PRO A 64 -1.75 -4.57 -10.48
N ILE A 65 -1.04 -5.68 -10.29
CA ILE A 65 -1.43 -6.71 -9.30
C ILE A 65 -0.93 -6.35 -7.91
N LEU A 66 0.25 -5.73 -7.83
CA LEU A 66 0.91 -5.38 -6.58
C LEU A 66 1.16 -3.88 -6.53
N TRP A 67 0.78 -3.29 -5.40
CA TRP A 67 0.83 -1.86 -5.13
C TRP A 67 1.42 -1.68 -3.75
N ASP A 68 2.19 -0.63 -3.57
CA ASP A 68 2.48 -0.05 -2.26
C ASP A 68 1.82 1.33 -2.19
N CYS A 69 1.24 1.65 -1.05
CA CYS A 69 0.60 2.93 -0.83
C CYS A 69 1.00 3.43 0.54
N ASP A 70 1.59 4.62 0.58
CA ASP A 70 2.02 5.25 1.81
C ASP A 70 0.98 6.26 2.29
N PHE A 71 0.69 6.20 3.58
CA PHE A 71 -0.32 7.04 4.23
C PHE A 71 0.28 7.74 5.44
N LEU A 72 -0.11 8.99 5.64
CA LEU A 72 0.10 9.68 6.91
C LEU A 72 -1.19 9.63 7.74
N LEU A 73 -1.06 9.21 9.00
CA LEU A 73 -2.13 9.26 9.98
C LEU A 73 -2.40 10.72 10.37
N GLY A 74 -3.63 11.18 10.15
CA GLY A 74 -4.09 12.52 10.50
C GLY A 74 -4.81 12.57 11.85
N PRO A 75 -5.27 13.78 12.26
CA PRO A 75 -6.11 13.95 13.45
C PRO A 75 -7.40 13.14 13.34
N LYS A 76 -7.97 12.76 14.48
CA LYS A 76 -9.29 12.11 14.49
C LYS A 76 -10.37 13.08 14.00
N ASP A 77 -11.35 12.55 13.27
CA ASP A 77 -12.52 13.33 12.86
C ASP A 77 -13.47 13.62 14.04
N ALA A 78 -14.58 14.32 13.77
CA ALA A 78 -15.57 14.66 14.79
C ALA A 78 -16.25 13.42 15.43
N GLN A 79 -16.11 12.25 14.82
CA GLN A 79 -16.62 10.96 15.29
C GLN A 79 -15.51 10.11 15.94
N GLY A 80 -14.32 10.66 16.14
CA GLY A 80 -13.17 9.98 16.76
C GLY A 80 -12.48 8.96 15.85
N GLN A 81 -12.81 8.91 14.56
CA GLN A 81 -12.20 7.98 13.62
C GLN A 81 -10.87 8.50 13.11
N ASP A 82 -9.93 7.59 12.86
CA ASP A 82 -8.65 7.97 12.26
C ASP A 82 -8.85 8.51 10.85
N THR A 83 -8.19 9.62 10.56
CA THR A 83 -8.12 10.17 9.20
C THR A 83 -6.76 9.85 8.59
N TYR A 84 -6.72 9.84 7.26
CA TYR A 84 -5.52 9.45 6.53
C TYR A 84 -5.36 10.36 5.32
N VAL A 85 -4.10 10.75 5.07
CA VAL A 85 -3.70 11.38 3.81
C VAL A 85 -2.96 10.33 3.00
N LEU A 86 -3.45 10.05 1.79
CA LEU A 86 -2.71 9.28 0.80
C LEU A 86 -1.55 10.15 0.28
N CYS A 87 -0.33 9.68 0.47
CA CYS A 87 0.88 10.42 0.11
C CYS A 87 1.44 9.95 -1.23
N GLU A 88 1.59 8.64 -1.38
CA GLU A 88 2.24 8.04 -2.54
C GLU A 88 1.57 6.72 -2.92
N ILE A 89 1.57 6.44 -4.22
CA ILE A 89 1.22 5.14 -4.77
C ILE A 89 2.39 4.66 -5.64
N ASN A 90 2.94 3.49 -5.31
CA ASN A 90 3.97 2.79 -6.05
C ASN A 90 3.41 1.51 -6.68
N VAL A 91 3.66 1.32 -7.97
CA VAL A 91 3.15 0.17 -8.75
C VAL A 91 4.24 -0.68 -9.40
N SER A 92 5.49 -0.21 -9.38
CA SER A 92 6.65 -0.95 -9.92
C SER A 92 7.55 -1.41 -8.79
N SER A 93 7.99 -2.68 -8.84
CA SER A 93 9.03 -3.22 -7.93
C SER A 93 8.70 -3.09 -6.44
N VAL A 94 7.44 -3.37 -6.06
CA VAL A 94 6.99 -3.34 -4.67
C VAL A 94 7.66 -4.48 -3.88
N ALA A 95 8.61 -4.11 -3.03
CA ALA A 95 9.23 -4.98 -2.04
C ALA A 95 9.83 -4.14 -0.89
N PRO A 96 9.81 -4.64 0.36
CA PRO A 96 9.25 -5.91 0.79
C PRO A 96 7.72 -5.83 0.98
N TYR A 97 7.03 -6.97 0.94
CA TYR A 97 5.59 -7.10 1.24
C TYR A 97 5.35 -8.33 2.12
N PRO A 98 4.21 -8.43 2.84
CA PRO A 98 3.94 -9.58 3.71
C PRO A 98 3.93 -10.90 2.93
N ASP A 99 4.57 -11.95 3.45
CA ASP A 99 4.53 -13.31 2.85
C ASP A 99 3.09 -13.80 2.63
N ALA A 100 2.17 -13.41 3.53
CA ALA A 100 0.75 -13.72 3.42
C ALA A 100 0.08 -13.15 2.15
N ALA A 101 0.71 -12.20 1.46
CA ALA A 101 0.22 -11.65 0.20
C ALA A 101 0.49 -12.58 -1.00
N VAL A 102 1.46 -13.50 -0.90
CA VAL A 102 1.92 -14.34 -2.02
C VAL A 102 0.79 -15.11 -2.71
N PRO A 103 -0.11 -15.83 -1.98
CA PRO A 103 -1.21 -16.54 -2.63
C PRO A 103 -2.12 -15.62 -3.45
N PHE A 104 -2.44 -14.44 -2.93
CA PHE A 104 -3.29 -13.46 -3.61
C PHE A 104 -2.64 -12.91 -4.88
N VAL A 105 -1.31 -12.65 -4.84
CA VAL A 105 -0.55 -12.22 -6.02
C VAL A 105 -0.55 -13.30 -7.09
N VAL A 106 -0.35 -14.57 -6.72
CA VAL A 106 -0.39 -15.71 -7.64
C VAL A 106 -1.76 -15.85 -8.31
N ASP A 107 -2.84 -15.76 -7.54
CA ASP A 107 -4.21 -15.88 -8.05
C ASP A 107 -4.55 -14.75 -9.02
N ALA A 108 -4.24 -13.51 -8.65
CA ALA A 108 -4.47 -12.33 -9.48
C ALA A 108 -3.64 -12.37 -10.77
N THR A 109 -2.38 -12.80 -10.70
CA THR A 109 -1.50 -12.99 -11.87
C THR A 109 -2.07 -14.05 -12.81
N SER A 110 -2.48 -15.20 -12.26
CA SER A 110 -3.05 -16.29 -13.04
C SER A 110 -4.33 -15.85 -13.75
N ALA A 111 -5.21 -15.11 -13.07
CA ALA A 111 -6.42 -14.56 -13.66
C ALA A 111 -6.12 -13.56 -14.79
N SER A 112 -5.17 -12.65 -14.58
CA SER A 112 -4.77 -11.64 -15.57
C SER A 112 -4.19 -12.28 -16.83
N VAL A 113 -3.31 -13.28 -16.68
CA VAL A 113 -2.75 -14.04 -17.82
C VAL A 113 -3.83 -14.78 -18.61
N ARG A 114 -4.78 -15.44 -17.92
CA ARG A 114 -5.92 -16.10 -18.59
C ARG A 114 -6.76 -15.12 -19.40
N ALA A 115 -7.13 -13.98 -18.80
CA ALA A 115 -7.91 -12.95 -19.48
C ALA A 115 -7.15 -12.36 -20.69
N ALA A 116 -5.84 -12.15 -20.57
CA ALA A 116 -5.00 -11.66 -21.67
C ALA A 116 -4.93 -12.65 -22.84
N ARG A 117 -4.83 -13.96 -22.56
CA ARG A 117 -4.85 -15.01 -23.60
C ARG A 117 -6.19 -15.07 -24.34
N GLN A 118 -7.30 -14.99 -23.61
CA GLN A 118 -8.64 -14.96 -24.20
C GLN A 118 -8.82 -13.76 -25.13
N ARG A 119 -8.39 -12.56 -24.72
CA ARG A 119 -8.43 -11.35 -25.57
C ARG A 119 -7.61 -11.47 -26.86
N ARG A 120 -6.55 -12.29 -26.85
CA ARG A 120 -5.66 -12.51 -28.00
C ARG A 120 -6.13 -13.65 -28.92
N GLY A 121 -7.27 -14.30 -28.64
CA GLY A 121 -7.79 -15.40 -29.45
C GLY A 121 -6.92 -16.67 -29.39
N LEU A 122 -6.04 -16.79 -28.39
CA LEU A 122 -5.19 -17.95 -28.17
C LEU A 122 -5.95 -18.95 -27.29
N THR A 123 -6.66 -19.90 -27.92
CA THR A 123 -7.25 -21.05 -27.23
C THR A 123 -6.21 -22.16 -27.13
N LEU A 124 -6.09 -22.79 -25.95
CA LEU A 124 -5.29 -24.01 -25.72
C LEU A 124 -5.88 -25.19 -26.50
#